data_AF-A0A947ZEP1-F1
#
_entry.id   AF-A0A947ZEP1-F1
#
_cell.length_a   1.000
_cell.length_b   1.000
_cell.length_c   1.000
_cell.angle_alpha   90.00
_cell.angle_beta   90.00
_cell.angle_gamma   90.00
#
_symmetry.space_group_name_H-M   'P 1'
#
loop_
_entity.id
_entity.type
_entity.pdbx_description
1 polymer ?
#
loop_
_entity_poly.entity_id
_entity_poly.type
_entity_poly.pdbx_seq_one_letter_code
_entity_poly.pdbx_strand_id
1 'polypeptide(L)'
;MSYGLQSVTCPACGGTNEVIPGNTRVECDFCGKPIVINTDGKGVEAPSPERFAPPAQGTSPSKPKSPGKPRPQDPNDVPPQAKALPRRAESPKPATPSNWTQRPAPRPTFVSTPGAADKAATKALSIALAVALLVGGAVFSTYLRQSSAPRNTRRDRISRQRARMNRQIAENIRQLKLNTRVRQPVIPPILANPSLALKGSGGTRKSLSTFATFQAATGFHLAPPVMKIVKKFLASHRFASRGTPRASVKILLLIPYTSQGVVKYRYSIKRTLAGLSRKSKNSLQTFYIPVPRSNTPDAPEVEALLEAYAQKGTLGYFALHDKLLAQSSWRSKPQKQLPRLAKRLGFDDARMKMVLTTRTHAATVRAIANFTTNLGFKKDEAIVIIGDWAYGEKVTPRLREAIDHHLHTSPAKPK
;
A
#
# COMPACT_ATOMS: atom_id res chain seq x y z
N MET A 1 1.93 13.23 -21.09
CA MET A 1 2.19 14.31 -20.13
C MET A 1 2.39 13.67 -18.76
N SER A 2 3.62 13.64 -18.24
CA SER A 2 3.90 13.16 -16.88
C SER A 2 3.58 14.29 -15.92
N TYR A 3 2.57 14.11 -15.06
CA TYR A 3 2.34 15.03 -13.96
C TYR A 3 3.45 14.80 -12.93
N GLY A 4 4.39 15.74 -12.82
CA GLY A 4 5.39 15.73 -11.75
C GLY A 4 4.68 15.78 -10.39
N LEU A 5 5.10 14.95 -9.44
CA LEU A 5 4.56 14.99 -8.09
C LEU A 5 5.07 16.25 -7.39
N GLN A 6 4.20 16.93 -6.64
CA GLN A 6 4.55 18.09 -5.84
C GLN A 6 4.80 17.67 -4.39
N SER A 7 5.93 18.11 -3.84
CA SER A 7 6.28 17.84 -2.44
C SER A 7 5.60 18.86 -1.52
N VAL A 8 4.83 18.40 -0.54
CA VAL A 8 4.06 19.20 0.41
C VAL A 8 4.38 18.76 1.84
N THR A 9 4.97 19.65 2.63
CA THR A 9 5.23 19.40 4.05
C THR A 9 3.94 19.52 4.86
N CYS A 10 3.65 18.51 5.67
CA CYS A 10 2.52 18.51 6.58
C CYS A 10 2.77 19.46 7.75
N PRO A 11 1.97 20.51 7.95
CA PRO A 11 2.18 21.47 9.03
C PRO A 11 2.01 20.83 10.41
N ALA A 12 1.20 19.78 10.53
CA ALA A 12 0.91 19.16 11.82
C ALA A 12 2.02 18.22 12.32
N CYS A 13 2.90 17.71 11.46
CA CYS A 13 3.93 16.74 11.86
C CYS A 13 5.30 16.91 11.19
N GLY A 14 5.45 17.85 10.25
CA GLY A 14 6.67 18.03 9.46
C GLY A 14 6.92 16.95 8.39
N GLY A 15 6.07 15.93 8.29
CA GLY A 15 6.19 14.87 7.29
C GLY A 15 5.98 15.40 5.87
N THR A 16 6.85 15.02 4.93
CA THR A 16 6.79 15.48 3.54
C THR A 16 5.99 14.50 2.69
N ASN A 17 4.89 14.97 2.09
CA ASN A 17 3.98 14.18 1.27
C ASN A 17 4.20 14.51 -0.20
N GLU A 18 4.14 13.52 -1.08
CA GLU A 18 4.12 13.75 -2.53
C GLU A 18 2.68 13.72 -3.02
N VAL A 19 2.26 14.80 -3.68
CA VAL A 19 0.87 15.03 -4.04
C VAL A 19 0.75 15.23 -5.55
N ILE A 20 -0.30 14.66 -6.13
CA ILE A 20 -0.63 14.85 -7.54
C ILE A 20 -1.13 16.31 -7.71
N PRO A 21 -0.55 17.09 -8.64
CA PRO A 21 -0.99 18.45 -8.91
C PRO A 21 -2.51 18.52 -9.19
N GLY A 22 -3.19 19.50 -8.59
CA GLY A 22 -4.63 19.71 -8.72
C GLY A 22 -5.49 19.17 -7.56
N ASN A 23 -4.91 18.38 -6.64
CA ASN A 23 -5.61 18.02 -5.41
C ASN A 23 -5.56 19.19 -4.41
N THR A 24 -6.73 19.70 -4.02
CA THR A 24 -6.83 20.77 -3.00
C THR A 24 -6.81 20.25 -1.57
N ARG A 25 -7.07 18.94 -1.38
CA ARG A 25 -7.13 18.30 -0.06
C ARG A 25 -6.54 16.89 -0.13
N VAL A 26 -5.57 16.62 0.74
CA VAL A 26 -4.94 15.29 0.88
C VAL A 26 -4.78 14.94 2.35
N GLU A 27 -4.86 13.67 2.71
CA GLU A 27 -4.48 13.24 4.06
C GLU A 27 -2.96 13.06 4.12
N CYS A 28 -2.34 13.53 5.21
CA CYS A 28 -0.93 13.29 5.47
C CYS A 28 -0.66 11.78 5.64
N ASP A 29 0.25 11.22 4.86
CA ASP A 29 0.64 9.80 4.92
C ASP A 29 1.26 9.40 6.28
N PHE A 30 1.75 10.38 7.04
CA PHE A 30 2.43 10.15 8.32
C PHE A 30 1.47 10.23 9.51
N CYS A 31 0.65 11.29 9.60
CA CYS A 31 -0.20 11.53 10.76
C CYS A 31 -1.71 11.36 10.47
N GLY A 32 -2.10 11.19 9.21
CA GLY A 32 -3.50 11.05 8.79
C GLY A 32 -4.35 12.32 8.90
N LYS A 33 -3.76 13.47 9.27
CA LYS A 33 -4.49 14.74 9.30
C LYS A 33 -4.68 15.28 7.88
N PRO A 34 -5.84 15.87 7.57
CA PRO A 34 -6.05 16.53 6.29
C PRO A 34 -5.16 17.76 6.14
N ILE A 35 -4.47 17.82 5.00
CA ILE A 35 -3.69 18.95 4.51
C ILE A 35 -4.52 19.60 3.40
N VAL A 36 -4.74 20.90 3.50
CA VAL A 36 -5.28 21.70 2.39
C VAL A 36 -4.08 22.29 1.65
N ILE A 37 -4.02 22.10 0.34
CA ILE A 37 -2.94 22.62 -0.49
C ILE A 37 -3.43 23.95 -1.06
N ASN A 38 -2.74 25.02 -0.68
CA ASN A 38 -3.00 26.34 -1.22
C ASN A 38 -2.52 26.43 -2.68
N THR A 39 -2.94 27.48 -3.39
CA THR A 39 -2.54 27.73 -4.79
C THR A 39 -1.03 27.90 -4.97
N ASP A 40 -0.31 28.25 -3.91
CA ASP A 40 1.15 28.34 -3.87
C ASP A 40 1.84 26.98 -3.66
N GLY A 41 1.08 25.89 -3.52
CA GLY A 41 1.59 24.56 -3.30
C GLY A 41 1.98 24.25 -1.85
N LYS A 42 1.78 25.19 -0.92
CA LYS A 42 2.08 24.95 0.50
C LYS A 42 0.90 24.26 1.19
N GLY A 43 1.22 23.31 2.05
CA GLY A 43 0.25 22.59 2.86
C GLY A 43 -0.10 23.39 4.11
N VAL A 44 -1.38 23.74 4.28
CA VAL A 44 -1.93 24.32 5.52
C VAL A 44 -2.82 23.29 6.22
N GLU A 45 -2.89 23.37 7.56
CA GLU A 45 -3.73 22.46 8.34
C GLU A 45 -5.20 22.78 8.05
N ALA A 46 -6.00 21.77 7.71
CA ALA A 46 -7.42 22.02 7.48
C ALA A 46 -8.06 22.57 8.76
N PRO A 47 -8.91 23.61 8.67
CA PRO A 47 -9.60 24.13 9.84
C PRO A 47 -10.41 23.01 10.50
N SER A 48 -10.28 22.89 11.82
CA SER A 48 -11.03 21.89 12.60
C SER A 48 -12.53 22.12 12.41
N PRO A 49 -13.34 21.09 12.10
CA PRO A 49 -14.77 21.23 11.86
C PRO A 49 -15.57 21.80 13.06
N GLU A 50 -14.97 21.86 14.25
CA GLU A 50 -15.59 22.42 15.45
C GLU A 50 -15.82 23.95 15.40
N ARG A 51 -15.17 24.68 14.48
CA ARG A 51 -15.39 26.14 14.35
C ARG A 51 -16.63 26.54 13.53
N PHE A 52 -17.39 25.58 13.02
CA PHE A 52 -18.62 25.82 12.25
C PHE A 52 -19.87 25.26 12.94
N ALA A 53 -19.88 25.16 14.27
CA ALA A 53 -21.15 25.04 14.98
C ALA A 53 -21.96 26.33 14.75
N PRO A 54 -23.21 26.27 14.25
CA PRO A 54 -24.06 27.44 14.19
C PRO A 54 -24.22 28.02 15.61
N PRO A 55 -24.24 29.35 15.78
CA PRO A 55 -24.41 29.94 17.10
C PRO A 55 -25.72 29.42 17.70
N ALA A 56 -25.62 28.81 18.89
CA ALA A 56 -26.78 28.44 19.68
C ALA A 56 -27.57 29.72 19.97
N GLN A 57 -28.82 29.74 19.51
CA GLN A 57 -29.76 30.82 19.82
C GLN A 57 -30.09 30.78 21.30
N GLY A 58 -29.92 31.92 21.98
CA GLY A 58 -30.61 32.24 23.23
C GLY A 58 -29.82 31.99 24.51
N THR A 59 -29.27 33.07 25.09
CA THR A 59 -29.66 33.57 26.43
C THR A 59 -29.00 34.92 26.72
N SER A 60 -29.85 35.83 27.20
CA SER A 60 -29.70 37.10 27.95
C SER A 60 -28.40 37.94 27.99
N PRO A 61 -28.53 39.28 27.96
CA PRO A 61 -27.41 40.22 27.90
C PRO A 61 -26.77 40.45 29.27
N SER A 62 -25.44 40.25 29.34
CA SER A 62 -24.63 40.71 30.47
C SER A 62 -23.86 41.99 30.10
N LYS A 63 -24.16 43.02 30.88
CA LYS A 63 -23.47 44.28 31.20
C LYS A 63 -22.12 44.59 30.49
N PRO A 64 -21.95 45.80 29.90
CA PRO A 64 -20.69 46.21 29.26
C PRO A 64 -19.58 46.45 30.28
N LYS A 65 -18.40 45.85 30.03
CA LYS A 65 -17.13 46.13 30.73
C LYS A 65 -16.43 47.30 30.03
N SER A 66 -16.00 48.27 30.84
CA SER A 66 -15.25 49.47 30.44
C SER A 66 -13.93 49.16 29.71
N PRO A 67 -13.49 50.05 28.80
CA PRO A 67 -12.23 49.89 28.09
C PRO A 67 -11.01 50.10 29.01
N GLY A 68 -10.14 49.10 29.06
CA GLY A 68 -8.86 49.15 29.76
C GLY A 68 -7.84 50.00 29.00
N LYS A 69 -7.05 50.78 29.77
CA LYS A 69 -5.99 51.68 29.31
C LYS A 69 -4.88 50.94 28.53
N PRO A 70 -4.19 51.61 27.58
CA PRO A 70 -3.02 51.06 26.89
C PRO A 70 -1.85 50.88 27.85
N ARG A 71 -1.14 49.76 27.70
CA ARG A 71 0.10 49.43 28.40
C ARG A 71 1.25 50.26 27.80
N PRO A 72 2.17 50.82 28.61
CA PRO A 72 3.37 51.50 28.10
C PRO A 72 4.28 50.51 27.37
N GLN A 73 4.80 50.92 26.21
CA GLN A 73 5.84 50.19 25.47
C GLN A 73 7.19 50.36 26.19
N ASP A 74 7.92 49.26 26.33
CA ASP A 74 9.25 49.18 26.92
C ASP A 74 10.30 49.71 25.90
N PRO A 75 11.16 50.68 26.24
CA PRO A 75 12.09 51.30 25.27
C PRO A 75 13.30 50.44 24.84
N ASN A 76 13.41 49.18 25.27
CA ASN A 76 14.66 48.41 25.14
C ASN A 76 14.68 47.26 24.11
N ASP A 77 13.68 47.17 23.23
CA ASP A 77 13.71 46.18 22.13
C ASP A 77 14.53 46.67 20.93
N VAL A 78 15.86 46.64 21.06
CA VAL A 78 16.80 46.83 19.96
C VAL A 78 17.17 45.46 19.36
N PRO A 79 16.85 45.18 18.09
CA PRO A 79 17.28 43.95 17.43
C PRO A 79 18.80 43.99 17.14
N PRO A 80 19.55 42.88 17.32
CA PRO A 80 20.97 42.85 17.04
C PRO A 80 21.24 42.93 15.53
N GLN A 81 22.13 43.84 15.15
CA GLN A 81 22.60 44.06 13.79
C GLN A 81 23.29 42.80 13.23
N ALA A 82 22.85 42.39 12.05
CA ALA A 82 23.44 41.30 11.29
C ALA A 82 24.84 41.67 10.79
N LYS A 83 25.85 40.89 11.18
CA LYS A 83 27.21 40.98 10.66
C LYS A 83 27.25 40.61 9.18
N ALA A 84 27.90 41.46 8.39
CA ALA A 84 28.17 41.28 6.97
C ALA A 84 29.04 40.03 6.71
N LEU A 85 28.63 39.23 5.73
CA LEU A 85 29.42 38.14 5.15
C LEU A 85 30.32 38.67 4.02
N PRO A 86 31.56 38.15 3.87
CA PRO A 86 32.46 38.58 2.80
C PRO A 86 32.05 38.04 1.43
N ARG A 87 32.28 38.88 0.41
CA ARG A 87 32.08 38.63 -1.02
C ARG A 87 32.82 37.36 -1.46
N ARG A 88 32.07 36.43 -2.08
CA ARG A 88 32.61 35.24 -2.74
C ARG A 88 33.06 35.61 -4.16
N ALA A 89 34.30 35.24 -4.47
CA ALA A 89 34.98 35.46 -5.73
C ALA A 89 34.26 34.86 -6.94
N GLU A 90 34.42 35.55 -8.07
CA GLU A 90 33.92 35.22 -9.40
C GLU A 90 34.43 33.86 -9.89
N SER A 91 33.51 33.05 -10.41
CA SER A 91 33.83 31.83 -11.16
C SER A 91 33.87 32.13 -12.67
N PRO A 92 34.79 31.51 -13.44
CA PRO A 92 35.02 31.84 -14.84
C PRO A 92 33.94 31.29 -15.78
N LYS A 93 33.72 32.03 -16.87
CA LYS A 93 32.84 31.73 -18.01
C LYS A 93 33.16 30.36 -18.65
N PRO A 94 32.14 29.54 -19.00
CA PRO A 94 32.34 28.40 -19.86
C PRO A 94 32.48 28.82 -21.34
N ALA A 95 33.44 28.19 -22.00
CA ALA A 95 33.74 28.33 -23.41
C ALA A 95 32.61 27.81 -24.32
N THR A 96 32.36 28.54 -25.38
CA THR A 96 31.44 28.25 -26.49
C THR A 96 31.93 27.05 -27.31
N PRO A 97 31.11 26.01 -27.57
CA PRO A 97 31.44 25.02 -28.58
C PRO A 97 31.03 25.47 -29.98
N SER A 98 31.93 25.18 -30.90
CA SER A 98 31.97 25.49 -32.33
C SER A 98 30.80 24.94 -33.16
N ASN A 99 30.39 25.78 -34.13
CA ASN A 99 29.54 25.49 -35.27
C ASN A 99 29.89 24.19 -36.00
N TRP A 100 28.93 23.27 -36.10
CA TRP A 100 28.90 22.22 -37.11
C TRP A 100 27.69 22.45 -38.03
N THR A 101 27.95 23.06 -39.18
CA THR A 101 27.02 23.12 -40.31
C THR A 101 26.90 21.74 -40.97
N GLN A 102 25.78 21.05 -40.74
CA GLN A 102 25.38 19.90 -41.55
C GLN A 102 24.59 20.38 -42.77
N ARG A 103 25.14 20.12 -43.97
CA ARG A 103 24.42 20.25 -45.25
C ARG A 103 23.39 19.12 -45.36
N PRO A 104 22.13 19.39 -45.77
CA PRO A 104 21.18 18.33 -46.10
C PRO A 104 21.46 17.72 -47.48
N ALA A 105 21.50 16.39 -47.55
CA ALA A 105 21.56 15.63 -48.80
C ALA A 105 20.18 15.62 -49.50
N PRO A 106 20.13 15.57 -50.85
CA PRO A 106 18.88 15.57 -51.60
C PRO A 106 18.12 14.24 -51.45
N ARG A 107 16.80 14.34 -51.24
CA ARG A 107 15.88 13.20 -51.21
C ARG A 107 15.57 12.73 -52.64
N PRO A 108 15.62 11.42 -52.94
CA PRO A 108 15.09 10.89 -54.19
C PRO A 108 13.56 10.87 -54.15
N THR A 109 12.93 11.56 -55.11
CA THR A 109 11.50 11.46 -55.41
C THR A 109 11.23 10.18 -56.21
N PHE A 110 10.72 9.14 -55.56
CA PHE A 110 10.11 8.00 -56.25
C PHE A 110 8.63 8.32 -56.52
N VAL A 111 8.30 8.57 -57.80
CA VAL A 111 6.92 8.61 -58.30
C VAL A 111 6.55 7.19 -58.69
N SER A 112 5.80 6.51 -57.83
CA SER A 112 5.24 5.19 -58.12
C SER A 112 3.85 5.38 -58.74
N THR A 113 3.70 5.07 -60.02
CA THR A 113 2.37 4.91 -60.66
C THR A 113 1.69 3.66 -60.09
N PRO A 114 0.43 3.73 -59.62
CA PRO A 114 -0.27 2.58 -59.06
C PRO A 114 -0.55 1.54 -60.16
N GLY A 115 0.05 0.37 -60.01
CA GLY A 115 -0.17 -0.78 -60.87
C GLY A 115 -1.59 -1.35 -60.69
N ALA A 116 -2.08 -2.04 -61.72
CA ALA A 116 -3.45 -2.58 -61.81
C ALA A 116 -3.89 -3.48 -60.62
N ALA A 117 -2.96 -3.93 -59.77
CA ALA A 117 -3.23 -4.67 -58.53
C ALA A 117 -3.95 -3.83 -57.45
N ASP A 118 -3.79 -2.50 -57.43
CA ASP A 118 -4.38 -1.64 -56.38
C ASP A 118 -5.90 -1.48 -56.51
N LYS A 119 -6.45 -1.66 -57.72
CA LYS A 119 -7.90 -1.55 -57.98
C LYS A 119 -8.68 -2.74 -57.42
N ALA A 120 -8.05 -3.91 -57.27
CA ALA A 120 -8.66 -5.08 -56.65
C ALA A 120 -8.71 -4.95 -55.12
N ALA A 121 -7.65 -4.41 -54.52
CA ALA A 121 -7.58 -4.18 -53.07
C ALA A 121 -8.60 -3.15 -52.59
N THR A 122 -8.83 -2.07 -53.35
CA THR A 122 -9.84 -1.06 -53.00
C THR A 122 -11.27 -1.60 -53.05
N LYS A 123 -11.59 -2.49 -54.00
CA LYS A 123 -12.91 -3.14 -54.06
C LYS A 123 -13.12 -4.15 -52.93
N ALA A 124 -12.09 -4.90 -52.54
CA ALA A 124 -12.19 -5.80 -51.39
C ALA A 124 -12.43 -5.04 -50.08
N LEU A 125 -11.79 -3.88 -49.91
CA LEU A 125 -11.92 -3.06 -48.71
C LEU A 125 -13.32 -2.43 -48.57
N SER A 126 -13.93 -1.98 -49.68
CA SER A 126 -15.27 -1.38 -49.65
C SER A 126 -16.35 -2.42 -49.34
N ILE A 127 -16.23 -3.64 -49.88
CA ILE A 127 -17.14 -4.75 -49.57
C ILE A 127 -17.00 -5.15 -48.09
N ALA A 128 -15.78 -5.26 -47.56
CA ALA A 128 -15.54 -5.58 -46.16
C ALA A 128 -16.15 -4.53 -45.20
N LEU A 129 -16.05 -3.23 -45.56
CA LEU A 129 -16.64 -2.15 -44.78
C LEU A 129 -18.17 -2.19 -44.80
N ALA A 130 -18.79 -2.48 -45.95
CA ALA A 130 -20.24 -2.62 -46.09
C ALA A 130 -20.78 -3.79 -45.26
N VAL A 131 -20.10 -4.95 -45.28
CA VAL A 131 -20.46 -6.11 -44.45
C VAL A 131 -20.32 -5.78 -42.96
N ALA A 132 -19.26 -5.08 -42.55
CA ALA A 132 -19.05 -4.67 -41.16
C ALA A 132 -20.16 -3.73 -40.67
N LEU A 133 -20.64 -2.80 -41.51
CA LEU A 133 -21.74 -1.89 -41.17
C LEU A 133 -23.09 -2.63 -41.09
N LEU A 134 -23.36 -3.59 -41.97
CA LEU A 134 -24.59 -4.39 -41.92
C LEU A 134 -24.64 -5.28 -40.67
N VAL A 135 -23.56 -5.98 -40.35
CA VAL A 135 -23.46 -6.82 -39.14
C VAL A 135 -23.48 -5.95 -37.88
N GLY A 136 -22.75 -4.83 -37.88
CA GLY A 136 -22.75 -3.86 -36.78
C GLY A 136 -24.13 -3.26 -36.52
N GLY A 137 -24.89 -2.92 -37.56
CA GLY A 137 -26.25 -2.40 -37.47
C GLY A 137 -27.23 -3.41 -36.85
N ALA A 138 -27.16 -4.69 -37.23
CA ALA A 138 -28.01 -5.74 -36.67
C ALA A 138 -27.73 -6.00 -35.17
N VAL A 139 -26.45 -5.99 -34.77
CA VAL A 139 -26.05 -6.14 -33.36
C VAL A 139 -26.42 -4.90 -32.55
N PHE A 140 -26.29 -3.70 -33.11
CA PHE A 140 -26.66 -2.47 -32.43
C PHE A 140 -28.18 -2.32 -32.26
N SER A 141 -28.97 -2.74 -33.25
CA SER A 141 -30.44 -2.77 -33.17
C SER A 141 -30.96 -3.73 -32.09
N THR A 142 -30.35 -4.92 -31.97
CA THR A 142 -30.71 -5.87 -30.90
C THR A 142 -30.28 -5.37 -29.51
N TYR A 143 -29.13 -4.68 -29.41
CA TYR A 143 -28.68 -4.03 -28.18
C TYR A 143 -29.64 -2.92 -27.73
N LEU A 144 -30.10 -2.07 -28.66
CA LEU A 144 -31.03 -0.99 -28.34
C LEU A 144 -32.40 -1.53 -27.89
N ARG A 145 -32.92 -2.61 -28.52
CA ARG A 145 -34.15 -3.29 -28.06
C ARG A 145 -34.02 -3.92 -26.66
N GLN A 146 -32.83 -4.37 -26.26
CA GLN A 146 -32.60 -4.84 -24.89
C GLN A 146 -32.51 -3.70 -23.86
N SER A 147 -32.15 -2.49 -24.29
CA SER A 147 -32.00 -1.34 -23.41
C SER A 147 -33.31 -0.60 -23.10
N SER A 148 -34.40 -0.90 -23.82
CA SER A 148 -35.71 -0.26 -23.66
C SER A 148 -36.67 -1.00 -22.70
N ALA A 149 -36.20 -2.00 -21.95
CA ALA A 149 -37.01 -2.59 -20.88
C ALA A 149 -37.31 -1.53 -19.79
N PRO A 150 -38.58 -1.35 -19.35
CA PRO A 150 -38.97 -0.29 -18.43
C PRO A 150 -38.14 -0.37 -17.15
N ARG A 151 -37.48 0.74 -16.79
CA ARG A 151 -36.52 0.87 -15.66
C ARG A 151 -37.04 0.29 -14.33
N ASN A 152 -38.35 0.23 -14.15
CA ASN A 152 -39.00 -0.33 -12.96
C ASN A 152 -38.76 -1.85 -12.82
N THR A 153 -38.72 -2.60 -13.92
CA THR A 153 -38.52 -4.07 -13.87
C THR A 153 -37.10 -4.48 -13.48
N ARG A 154 -36.10 -3.63 -13.79
CA ARG A 154 -34.69 -3.91 -13.45
C ARG A 154 -34.42 -3.69 -11.95
N ARG A 155 -34.98 -2.63 -11.36
CA ARG A 155 -34.90 -2.42 -9.89
C ARG A 155 -35.60 -3.55 -9.14
N ASP A 156 -36.73 -4.01 -9.64
CA ASP A 156 -37.48 -5.13 -9.08
C ASP A 156 -36.73 -6.46 -9.13
N ARG A 157 -36.04 -6.76 -10.24
CA ARG A 157 -35.21 -7.97 -10.32
C ARG A 157 -34.05 -7.92 -9.32
N ILE A 158 -33.40 -6.77 -9.18
CA ILE A 158 -32.30 -6.57 -8.23
C ILE A 158 -32.79 -6.67 -6.78
N SER A 159 -33.95 -6.11 -6.45
CA SER A 159 -34.53 -6.19 -5.10
C SER A 159 -34.91 -7.63 -4.73
N ARG A 160 -35.56 -8.37 -5.65
CA ARG A 160 -35.90 -9.79 -5.45
C ARG A 160 -34.64 -10.66 -5.31
N GLN A 161 -33.60 -10.39 -6.09
CA GLN A 161 -32.33 -11.12 -6.00
C GLN A 161 -31.62 -10.87 -4.66
N ARG A 162 -31.60 -9.61 -4.17
CA ARG A 162 -31.08 -9.28 -2.83
C ARG A 162 -31.88 -9.96 -1.72
N ALA A 163 -33.21 -9.99 -1.84
CA ALA A 163 -34.06 -10.65 -0.85
C ALA A 163 -33.79 -12.17 -0.78
N ARG A 164 -33.59 -12.85 -1.92
CA ARG A 164 -33.20 -14.27 -1.96
C ARG A 164 -31.84 -14.51 -1.30
N MET A 165 -30.85 -13.68 -1.63
CA MET A 165 -29.50 -13.79 -1.05
C MET A 165 -29.52 -13.58 0.47
N ASN A 166 -30.28 -12.60 0.96
CA ASN A 166 -30.40 -12.34 2.40
C ASN A 166 -31.09 -13.49 3.13
N ARG A 167 -32.12 -14.13 2.55
CA ARG A 167 -32.74 -15.34 3.12
C ARG A 167 -31.75 -16.49 3.22
N GLN A 168 -30.91 -16.69 2.21
CA GLN A 168 -29.91 -17.77 2.21
C GLN A 168 -28.80 -17.54 3.24
N ILE A 169 -28.37 -16.28 3.42
CA ILE A 169 -27.43 -15.91 4.49
C ILE A 169 -28.05 -16.17 5.88
N ALA A 170 -29.30 -15.78 6.09
CA ALA A 170 -29.99 -16.00 7.36
C ALA A 170 -30.11 -17.50 7.69
N GLU A 171 -30.42 -18.34 6.69
CA GLU A 171 -30.50 -19.79 6.87
C GLU A 171 -29.13 -20.40 7.19
N ASN A 172 -28.06 -20.00 6.49
CA ASN A 172 -26.71 -20.46 6.80
C ASN A 172 -26.28 -20.10 8.24
N ILE A 173 -26.63 -18.90 8.72
CA ILE A 173 -26.38 -18.48 10.10
C ILE A 173 -27.17 -19.36 11.09
N ARG A 174 -28.42 -19.71 10.76
CA ARG A 174 -29.25 -20.60 11.59
C ARG A 174 -28.65 -22.00 11.70
N GLN A 175 -28.21 -22.58 10.57
CA GLN A 175 -27.55 -23.89 10.53
C GLN A 175 -26.25 -23.91 11.34
N LEU A 176 -25.44 -22.84 11.25
CA LEU A 176 -24.23 -22.71 12.07
C LEU A 176 -24.54 -22.70 13.56
N LYS A 177 -25.59 -21.98 13.99
CA LYS A 177 -26.00 -21.92 15.40
C LYS A 177 -26.47 -23.28 15.92
N LEU A 178 -27.18 -24.06 15.10
CA LEU A 178 -27.63 -25.40 15.45
C LEU A 178 -26.45 -26.37 15.62
N ASN A 179 -25.46 -26.31 14.71
CA ASN A 179 -24.27 -27.14 14.79
C ASN A 179 -23.37 -26.80 15.98
N THR A 180 -23.35 -25.54 16.44
CA THR A 180 -22.57 -25.13 17.62
C THR A 180 -23.18 -25.54 18.96
N ARG A 181 -24.44 -26.00 19.02
CA ARG A 181 -25.07 -26.41 20.30
C ARG A 181 -24.77 -27.85 20.74
N VAL A 182 -24.03 -28.65 19.96
CA VAL A 182 -23.90 -30.11 20.21
C VAL A 182 -22.55 -30.53 20.79
N ARG A 183 -21.61 -29.63 21.11
CA ARG A 183 -20.35 -30.05 21.79
C ARG A 183 -19.93 -29.10 22.89
N GLN A 184 -20.35 -29.39 24.12
CA GLN A 184 -19.60 -28.93 25.29
C GLN A 184 -18.30 -29.75 25.38
N PRO A 185 -17.12 -29.13 25.46
CA PRO A 185 -15.90 -29.85 25.77
C PRO A 185 -15.91 -30.24 27.25
N VAL A 186 -15.84 -31.55 27.50
CA VAL A 186 -15.51 -32.09 28.82
C VAL A 186 -14.07 -31.66 29.14
N ILE A 187 -13.92 -30.88 30.22
CA ILE A 187 -12.63 -30.44 30.76
C ILE A 187 -12.16 -31.53 31.73
N PRO A 188 -11.04 -32.25 31.49
CA PRO A 188 -10.41 -33.03 32.54
C PRO A 188 -9.60 -32.11 33.47
N PRO A 189 -9.60 -32.36 34.80
CA PRO A 189 -8.80 -31.59 35.73
C PRO A 189 -7.34 -32.10 35.78
N ILE A 190 -6.41 -31.15 35.79
CA ILE A 190 -5.12 -31.14 36.50
C ILE A 190 -4.09 -32.23 36.12
N LEU A 191 -2.87 -31.82 35.74
CA LEU A 191 -1.65 -32.13 36.51
C LEU A 191 -0.44 -31.32 36.05
N ALA A 192 0.39 -31.03 37.05
CA ALA A 192 1.57 -30.20 37.07
C ALA A 192 2.75 -30.75 36.24
N ASN A 193 3.64 -29.82 35.87
CA ASN A 193 5.03 -30.00 35.45
C ASN A 193 5.76 -31.17 36.17
N PRO A 194 6.74 -31.86 35.53
CA PRO A 194 8.06 -31.22 35.31
C PRO A 194 8.91 -31.70 34.09
N SER A 195 9.90 -30.86 33.74
CA SER A 195 11.25 -31.17 33.24
C SER A 195 11.47 -32.38 32.31
N LEU A 196 11.90 -32.11 31.06
CA LEU A 196 12.59 -33.12 30.24
C LEU A 196 13.81 -32.55 29.52
N ALA A 197 14.95 -33.11 29.91
CA ALA A 197 16.29 -32.87 29.38
C ALA A 197 16.43 -33.34 27.93
N LEU A 198 17.24 -32.62 27.15
CA LEU A 198 17.75 -33.10 25.86
C LEU A 198 19.29 -33.07 25.90
N LYS A 199 19.85 -34.24 26.25
CA LYS A 199 21.15 -34.70 25.77
C LYS A 199 20.84 -35.64 24.60
N GLY A 200 21.30 -35.31 23.40
CA GLY A 200 21.05 -36.14 22.21
C GLY A 200 21.54 -35.48 20.93
N SER A 201 22.79 -35.76 20.59
CA SER A 201 23.42 -35.47 19.30
C SER A 201 22.70 -36.19 18.14
N GLY A 202 22.40 -35.47 17.07
CA GLY A 202 22.10 -36.05 15.75
C GLY A 202 20.69 -35.78 15.21
N GLY A 203 20.57 -34.90 14.20
CA GLY A 203 19.38 -34.82 13.33
C GLY A 203 18.61 -33.49 13.34
N THR A 204 19.18 -32.44 12.76
CA THR A 204 18.71 -31.04 12.74
C THR A 204 17.45 -30.74 11.87
N ARG A 205 16.44 -31.61 11.80
CA ARG A 205 15.18 -31.28 11.09
C ARG A 205 13.87 -31.61 11.81
N LYS A 206 13.88 -32.38 12.92
CA LYS A 206 12.63 -32.81 13.58
C LYS A 206 12.14 -31.90 14.72
N SER A 207 12.87 -30.85 15.11
CA SER A 207 12.52 -30.08 16.33
C SER A 207 11.67 -28.82 16.10
N LEU A 208 11.39 -28.40 14.86
CA LEU A 208 10.55 -27.21 14.61
C LEU A 208 9.08 -27.54 14.35
N SER A 209 8.74 -28.76 13.91
CA SER A 209 7.35 -29.15 13.65
C SER A 209 6.54 -29.40 14.92
N THR A 210 7.18 -29.82 16.01
CA THR A 210 6.49 -30.18 17.26
C THR A 210 6.08 -28.96 18.09
N PHE A 211 6.61 -27.77 17.80
CA PHE A 211 6.18 -26.51 18.43
C PHE A 211 4.91 -25.91 17.80
N ALA A 212 4.46 -26.41 16.64
CA ALA A 212 3.46 -25.75 15.82
C ALA A 212 1.99 -26.03 16.22
N THR A 213 1.72 -26.95 17.16
CA THR A 213 0.36 -27.47 17.36
C THR A 213 -0.43 -26.81 18.50
N PHE A 214 0.16 -25.94 19.33
CA PHE A 214 -0.52 -25.47 20.57
C PHE A 214 -0.82 -23.96 20.71
N GLN A 215 -0.59 -23.10 19.71
CA GLN A 215 -0.71 -21.62 19.90
C GLN A 215 -1.47 -20.86 18.80
N ALA A 216 -2.53 -21.45 18.24
CA ALA A 216 -3.32 -20.80 17.18
C ALA A 216 -4.16 -19.58 17.64
N ALA A 217 -4.22 -19.27 18.95
CA ALA A 217 -5.10 -18.22 19.48
C ALA A 217 -4.38 -17.03 20.16
N THR A 218 -3.13 -17.16 20.62
CA THR A 218 -2.46 -16.17 21.50
C THR A 218 -1.22 -15.51 20.88
N GLY A 219 -0.86 -15.88 19.65
CA GLY A 219 0.51 -15.64 19.18
C GLY A 219 1.49 -16.61 19.86
N PHE A 220 2.70 -16.68 19.31
CA PHE A 220 3.77 -17.52 19.83
C PHE A 220 5.06 -16.72 19.98
N HIS A 221 5.81 -17.03 21.02
CA HIS A 221 7.16 -16.52 21.17
C HIS A 221 8.05 -17.16 20.12
N LEU A 222 8.76 -16.30 19.38
CA LEU A 222 9.87 -16.68 18.53
C LEU A 222 11.04 -17.03 19.43
N ALA A 223 11.47 -18.30 19.36
CA ALA A 223 12.66 -18.74 20.08
C ALA A 223 13.87 -17.83 19.75
N PRO A 224 14.81 -17.60 20.69
CA PRO A 224 15.96 -16.71 20.47
C PRO A 224 16.74 -16.96 19.17
N PRO A 225 16.96 -18.22 18.72
CA PRO A 225 17.59 -18.50 17.43
C PRO A 225 16.80 -17.92 16.25
N VAL A 226 15.47 -17.97 16.30
CA VAL A 226 14.59 -17.41 15.26
C VAL A 226 14.70 -15.89 15.22
N MET A 227 14.76 -15.24 16.39
CA MET A 227 14.95 -13.79 16.46
C MET A 227 16.31 -13.33 15.90
N LYS A 228 17.36 -14.15 16.04
CA LYS A 228 18.65 -13.89 15.38
C LYS A 228 18.50 -13.91 13.85
N ILE A 229 17.70 -14.82 13.31
CA ILE A 229 17.39 -14.89 11.87
C ILE A 229 16.63 -13.64 11.43
N VAL A 230 15.57 -13.23 12.15
CA VAL A 230 14.79 -12.02 11.83
C VAL A 230 15.67 -10.77 11.82
N LYS A 231 16.49 -10.57 12.87
CA LYS A 231 17.41 -9.42 12.96
C LYS A 231 18.43 -9.42 11.83
N LYS A 232 19.07 -10.57 11.54
CA LYS A 232 20.03 -10.69 10.44
C LYS A 232 19.38 -10.41 9.09
N PHE A 233 18.15 -10.89 8.89
CA PHE A 233 17.40 -10.68 7.65
C PHE A 233 17.08 -9.20 7.43
N LEU A 234 16.58 -8.52 8.46
CA LEU A 234 16.28 -7.07 8.41
C LEU A 234 17.53 -6.20 8.28
N ALA A 235 18.67 -6.63 8.81
CA ALA A 235 19.93 -5.92 8.65
C ALA A 235 20.51 -6.03 7.23
N SER A 236 20.26 -7.15 6.54
CA SER A 236 20.81 -7.41 5.20
C SER A 236 19.92 -6.93 4.06
N HIS A 237 18.66 -6.57 4.33
CA HIS A 237 17.70 -6.21 3.30
C HIS A 237 16.96 -4.93 3.65
N ARG A 238 16.80 -4.05 2.67
CA ARG A 238 15.96 -2.85 2.78
C ARG A 238 14.56 -3.17 2.29
N PHE A 239 13.58 -2.95 3.16
CA PHE A 239 12.16 -3.10 2.83
C PHE A 239 11.43 -1.77 2.99
N ALA A 240 10.32 -1.62 2.27
CA ALA A 240 9.41 -0.52 2.47
C ALA A 240 8.86 -0.56 3.91
N SER A 241 8.78 0.60 4.54
CA SER A 241 8.20 0.74 5.88
C SER A 241 7.27 1.94 5.96
N ARG A 242 6.28 1.88 6.86
CA ARG A 242 5.44 3.03 7.24
C ARG A 242 5.64 3.35 8.72
N GLY A 243 5.36 4.61 9.08
CA GLY A 243 5.56 5.11 10.42
C GLY A 243 6.93 5.76 10.61
N THR A 244 7.34 5.97 11.84
CA THR A 244 8.54 6.75 12.17
C THR A 244 9.77 5.86 12.27
N PRO A 245 10.90 6.22 11.62
CA PRO A 245 12.12 5.40 11.66
C PRO A 245 12.70 5.15 13.06
N ARG A 246 12.34 6.00 14.04
CA ARG A 246 12.75 5.92 15.46
C ARG A 246 11.63 5.43 16.38
N ALA A 247 10.60 4.80 15.83
CA ALA A 247 9.53 4.18 16.61
C ALA A 247 10.09 3.22 17.67
N SER A 248 9.49 3.24 18.87
CA SER A 248 9.82 2.29 19.95
C SER A 248 9.43 0.87 19.58
N VAL A 249 8.33 0.70 18.85
CA VAL A 249 7.83 -0.61 18.42
C VAL A 249 8.00 -0.77 16.91
N LYS A 250 8.76 -1.80 16.54
CA LYS A 250 8.95 -2.22 15.15
C LYS A 250 8.11 -3.46 14.87
N ILE A 251 7.29 -3.36 13.85
CA ILE A 251 6.38 -4.40 13.39
C ILE A 251 6.93 -4.94 12.07
N LEU A 252 7.11 -6.24 11.96
CA LEU A 252 7.43 -6.90 10.71
C LEU A 252 6.19 -7.60 10.17
N LEU A 253 5.74 -7.17 8.99
CA LEU A 253 4.52 -7.68 8.37
C LEU A 253 4.87 -8.46 7.11
N LEU A 254 4.61 -9.76 7.15
CA LEU A 254 4.78 -10.71 6.04
C LEU A 254 3.45 -10.86 5.30
N ILE A 255 3.41 -10.47 4.03
CA ILE A 255 2.18 -10.41 3.23
C ILE A 255 2.25 -11.39 2.07
N PRO A 256 1.52 -12.51 2.12
CA PRO A 256 1.43 -13.41 0.98
C PRO A 256 0.51 -12.85 -0.11
N TYR A 257 0.98 -12.89 -1.35
CA TYR A 257 0.23 -12.42 -2.53
C TYR A 257 -0.71 -13.47 -3.14
N THR A 258 -1.04 -14.51 -2.37
CA THR A 258 -2.12 -15.46 -2.66
C THR A 258 -3.48 -14.76 -2.61
N SER A 259 -4.51 -15.30 -3.28
CA SER A 259 -5.86 -14.71 -3.24
C SER A 259 -6.39 -14.59 -1.80
N GLN A 260 -6.18 -15.62 -0.98
CA GLN A 260 -6.56 -15.60 0.43
C GLN A 260 -5.72 -14.59 1.21
N GLY A 261 -4.39 -14.66 1.12
CA GLY A 261 -3.49 -13.76 1.84
C GLY A 261 -3.81 -12.27 1.64
N VAL A 262 -4.11 -11.89 0.40
CA VAL A 262 -4.51 -10.52 0.04
C VAL A 262 -5.84 -10.10 0.69
N VAL A 263 -6.87 -10.94 0.62
CA VAL A 263 -8.17 -10.65 1.25
C VAL A 263 -7.98 -10.42 2.75
N LYS A 264 -7.26 -11.32 3.39
CA LYS A 264 -7.02 -11.35 4.83
C LYS A 264 -6.24 -10.13 5.30
N TYR A 265 -5.16 -9.77 4.60
CA TYR A 265 -4.41 -8.54 4.85
C TYR A 265 -5.30 -7.29 4.70
N ARG A 266 -6.08 -7.19 3.61
CA ARG A 266 -6.89 -6.00 3.31
C ARG A 266 -7.97 -5.73 4.35
N TYR A 267 -8.72 -6.75 4.76
CA TYR A 267 -9.90 -6.55 5.61
C TYR A 267 -9.56 -6.49 7.09
N SER A 268 -8.52 -7.21 7.52
CA SER A 268 -8.22 -7.40 8.93
C SER A 268 -7.02 -6.55 9.35
N ILE A 269 -5.83 -6.90 8.86
CA ILE A 269 -4.56 -6.36 9.37
C ILE A 269 -4.38 -4.90 8.96
N LYS A 270 -4.63 -4.54 7.68
CA LYS A 270 -4.42 -3.17 7.19
C LYS A 270 -5.26 -2.16 7.97
N ARG A 271 -6.52 -2.49 8.29
CA ARG A 271 -7.42 -1.62 9.06
C ARG A 271 -6.95 -1.45 10.51
N THR A 272 -6.57 -2.53 11.17
CA THR A 272 -6.06 -2.49 12.55
C THR A 272 -4.79 -1.67 12.65
N LEU A 273 -3.82 -1.91 11.77
CA LEU A 273 -2.56 -1.14 11.74
C LEU A 273 -2.80 0.34 11.45
N ALA A 274 -3.71 0.69 10.53
CA ALA A 274 -4.05 2.09 10.27
C ALA A 274 -4.71 2.77 11.50
N GLY A 275 -5.56 2.03 12.22
CA GLY A 275 -6.14 2.50 13.49
C GLY A 275 -5.08 2.77 14.56
N LEU A 276 -4.13 1.84 14.72
CA LEU A 276 -3.07 1.93 15.72
C LEU A 276 -2.02 2.99 15.38
N SER A 277 -1.63 3.09 14.11
CA SER A 277 -0.70 4.10 13.64
C SER A 277 -1.21 5.52 13.90
N ARG A 278 -2.52 5.76 13.73
CA ARG A 278 -3.14 7.06 14.08
C ARG A 278 -3.12 7.36 15.58
N LYS A 279 -3.36 6.33 16.42
CA LYS A 279 -3.40 6.50 17.89
C LYS A 279 -2.02 6.68 18.52
N SER A 280 -1.03 5.95 18.02
CA SER A 280 0.30 5.85 18.62
C SER A 280 1.27 6.98 18.22
N LYS A 281 0.82 7.98 17.45
CA LYS A 281 1.52 9.25 17.12
C LYS A 281 3.06 9.14 17.12
N ASN A 282 3.63 8.26 16.28
CA ASN A 282 5.07 8.04 16.08
C ASN A 282 5.75 6.94 16.92
N SER A 283 5.00 6.07 17.60
CA SER A 283 5.60 4.94 18.33
C SER A 283 5.69 3.65 17.51
N LEU A 284 5.16 3.62 16.28
CA LEU A 284 5.12 2.44 15.42
C LEU A 284 5.89 2.64 14.12
N GLN A 285 6.69 1.63 13.76
CA GLN A 285 7.25 1.46 12.42
C GLN A 285 6.92 0.06 11.91
N THR A 286 6.24 -0.03 10.78
CA THR A 286 5.86 -1.30 10.17
C THR A 286 6.67 -1.54 8.90
N PHE A 287 7.44 -2.61 8.86
CA PHE A 287 8.15 -3.10 7.68
C PHE A 287 7.28 -4.09 6.92
N TYR A 288 7.18 -3.91 5.60
CA TYR A 288 6.32 -4.72 4.74
C TYR A 288 7.20 -5.63 3.89
N ILE A 289 7.16 -6.94 4.18
CA ILE A 289 7.86 -7.95 3.39
C ILE A 289 6.84 -8.65 2.47
N PRO A 290 6.97 -8.51 1.15
CA PRO A 290 6.15 -9.26 0.20
C PRO A 290 6.58 -10.73 0.16
N VAL A 291 5.66 -11.65 0.49
CA VAL A 291 5.93 -13.09 0.50
C VAL A 291 5.49 -13.70 -0.85
N PRO A 292 6.38 -14.45 -1.53
CA PRO A 292 6.05 -15.18 -2.75
C PRO A 292 4.80 -16.04 -2.63
N ARG A 293 3.98 -16.10 -3.69
CA ARG A 293 2.80 -16.97 -3.73
C ARG A 293 3.14 -18.47 -3.66
N SER A 294 4.31 -18.85 -4.15
CA SER A 294 4.83 -20.22 -4.18
C SER A 294 6.27 -20.27 -3.65
N ASN A 295 6.76 -21.47 -3.33
CA ASN A 295 8.18 -21.66 -2.94
C ASN A 295 9.12 -21.62 -4.15
N THR A 296 8.58 -21.39 -5.33
CA THR A 296 9.38 -21.22 -6.52
C THR A 296 10.05 -19.85 -6.47
N PRO A 297 11.31 -19.74 -6.93
CA PRO A 297 11.95 -18.44 -7.13
C PRO A 297 11.13 -17.53 -8.05
N ASP A 298 10.26 -18.10 -8.88
CA ASP A 298 9.34 -17.38 -9.75
C ASP A 298 8.20 -16.71 -8.97
N ALA A 299 8.47 -15.50 -8.48
CA ALA A 299 7.50 -14.62 -7.84
C ALA A 299 7.51 -13.21 -8.48
N PRO A 300 6.93 -13.04 -9.68
CA PRO A 300 7.02 -11.78 -10.44
C PRO A 300 6.37 -10.60 -9.70
N GLU A 301 5.39 -10.85 -8.82
CA GLU A 301 4.80 -9.83 -7.95
C GLU A 301 5.78 -9.28 -6.93
N VAL A 302 6.63 -10.13 -6.36
CA VAL A 302 7.64 -9.74 -5.37
C VAL A 302 8.75 -8.97 -6.07
N GLU A 303 9.19 -9.43 -7.24
CA GLU A 303 10.19 -8.71 -8.04
C GLU A 303 9.70 -7.33 -8.48
N ALA A 304 8.45 -7.22 -8.93
CA ALA A 304 7.88 -5.94 -9.31
C ALA A 304 7.81 -4.95 -8.14
N LEU A 305 7.53 -5.43 -6.93
CA LEU A 305 7.52 -4.60 -5.72
C LEU A 305 8.92 -4.16 -5.29
N LEU A 306 9.89 -5.06 -5.36
CA LEU A 306 11.30 -4.73 -5.11
C LEU A 306 11.81 -3.71 -6.14
N GLU A 307 11.39 -3.83 -7.39
CA GLU A 307 11.72 -2.86 -8.43
C GLU A 307 11.01 -1.52 -8.24
N ALA A 308 9.73 -1.51 -7.85
CA ALA A 308 9.02 -0.28 -7.50
C ALA A 308 9.69 0.45 -6.33
N TYR A 309 10.20 -0.30 -5.35
CA TYR A 309 11.02 0.25 -4.26
C TYR A 309 12.36 0.79 -4.77
N ALA A 310 13.05 0.09 -5.68
CA ALA A 310 14.30 0.55 -6.24
C ALA A 310 14.15 1.85 -7.07
N GLN A 311 13.03 2.02 -7.78
CA GLN A 311 12.80 3.20 -8.63
C GLN A 311 12.30 4.42 -7.85
N LYS A 312 11.38 4.24 -6.90
CA LYS A 312 10.69 5.36 -6.21
C LYS A 312 10.60 5.19 -4.69
N GLY A 313 11.47 4.35 -4.11
CA GLY A 313 11.51 4.11 -2.68
C GLY A 313 10.19 3.58 -2.10
N THR A 314 9.96 3.94 -0.85
CA THR A 314 8.79 3.51 -0.07
C THR A 314 7.46 3.90 -0.72
N LEU A 315 7.36 5.10 -1.30
CA LEU A 315 6.14 5.58 -1.96
C LEU A 315 5.82 4.74 -3.20
N GLY A 316 6.83 4.48 -4.03
CA GLY A 316 6.69 3.58 -5.18
C GLY A 316 6.22 2.19 -4.80
N TYR A 317 6.87 1.59 -3.81
CA TYR A 317 6.47 0.29 -3.30
C TYR A 317 4.99 0.27 -2.93
N PHE A 318 4.52 1.24 -2.13
CA PHE A 318 3.13 1.25 -1.67
C PHE A 318 2.12 1.54 -2.78
N ALA A 319 2.46 2.40 -3.74
CA ALA A 319 1.61 2.66 -4.90
C ALA A 319 1.36 1.38 -5.70
N LEU A 320 2.41 0.59 -5.96
CA LEU A 320 2.26 -0.69 -6.66
C LEU A 320 1.59 -1.75 -5.76
N HIS A 321 2.01 -1.87 -4.50
CA HIS A 321 1.44 -2.76 -3.49
C HIS A 321 -0.08 -2.64 -3.43
N ASP A 322 -0.59 -1.42 -3.22
CA ASP A 322 -2.03 -1.19 -3.10
C ASP A 322 -2.78 -1.54 -4.39
N LYS A 323 -2.18 -1.31 -5.57
CA LYS A 323 -2.79 -1.74 -6.84
C LYS A 323 -2.80 -3.26 -7.03
N LEU A 324 -1.73 -3.96 -6.66
CA LEU A 324 -1.68 -5.43 -6.74
C LEU A 324 -2.69 -6.10 -5.81
N LEU A 325 -2.97 -5.47 -4.66
CA LEU A 325 -4.00 -5.93 -3.74
C LEU A 325 -5.42 -5.62 -4.23
N ALA A 326 -5.59 -4.49 -4.94
CA ALA A 326 -6.87 -4.06 -5.49
C ALA A 326 -7.30 -4.86 -6.72
N GLN A 327 -6.36 -5.28 -7.56
CA GLN A 327 -6.62 -5.93 -8.84
C GLN A 327 -6.03 -7.35 -8.83
N SER A 328 -6.80 -8.37 -9.19
CA SER A 328 -6.30 -9.74 -9.29
C SER A 328 -5.86 -10.13 -10.71
N SER A 329 -6.22 -9.32 -11.72
CA SER A 329 -6.01 -9.62 -13.14
C SER A 329 -4.54 -9.86 -13.50
N TRP A 330 -3.62 -9.17 -12.83
CA TRP A 330 -2.17 -9.26 -13.08
C TRP A 330 -1.63 -10.67 -12.93
N ARG A 331 -2.26 -11.50 -12.10
CA ARG A 331 -1.82 -12.88 -11.82
C ARG A 331 -1.83 -13.79 -13.04
N SER A 332 -2.72 -13.52 -14.01
CA SER A 332 -2.87 -14.36 -15.20
C SER A 332 -1.75 -14.20 -16.21
N LYS A 333 -1.19 -12.99 -16.35
CA LYS A 333 -0.15 -12.64 -17.33
C LYS A 333 0.82 -11.61 -16.72
N PRO A 334 1.55 -11.95 -15.65
CA PRO A 334 2.30 -10.97 -14.85
C PRO A 334 3.33 -10.21 -15.69
N GLN A 335 4.05 -10.88 -16.60
CA GLN A 335 5.07 -10.29 -17.47
C GLN A 335 4.51 -9.19 -18.40
N LYS A 336 3.21 -9.24 -18.73
CA LYS A 336 2.53 -8.22 -19.54
C LYS A 336 1.79 -7.20 -18.69
N GLN A 337 1.15 -7.63 -17.61
CA GLN A 337 0.26 -6.79 -16.82
C GLN A 337 1.01 -5.94 -15.79
N LEU A 338 2.09 -6.43 -15.19
CA LEU A 338 2.87 -5.69 -14.21
C LEU A 338 3.57 -4.47 -14.84
N PRO A 339 4.27 -4.56 -15.99
CA PRO A 339 4.82 -3.36 -16.64
C PRO A 339 3.75 -2.34 -17.04
N ARG A 340 2.60 -2.80 -17.55
CA ARG A 340 1.47 -1.90 -17.88
C ARG A 340 0.91 -1.19 -16.64
N LEU A 341 0.81 -1.90 -15.52
CA LEU A 341 0.39 -1.31 -14.25
C LEU A 341 1.43 -0.31 -13.74
N ALA A 342 2.71 -0.67 -13.84
CA ALA A 342 3.83 0.19 -13.47
C ALA A 342 3.83 1.49 -14.30
N LYS A 343 3.66 1.41 -15.62
CA LYS A 343 3.51 2.58 -16.51
C LYS A 343 2.41 3.54 -16.04
N ARG A 344 1.24 3.02 -15.68
CA ARG A 344 0.11 3.83 -15.19
C ARG A 344 0.41 4.55 -13.87
N LEU A 345 1.36 4.05 -13.08
CA LEU A 345 1.83 4.66 -11.84
C LEU A 345 3.10 5.53 -12.07
N GLY A 346 3.47 5.73 -13.34
CA GLY A 346 4.62 6.53 -13.75
C GLY A 346 5.98 5.90 -13.43
N PHE A 347 6.06 4.57 -13.31
CA PHE A 347 7.35 3.86 -13.27
C PHE A 347 7.91 3.67 -14.68
N ASP A 348 9.21 3.39 -14.78
CA ASP A 348 9.84 2.95 -16.03
C ASP A 348 9.38 1.51 -16.34
N ASP A 349 8.48 1.38 -17.32
CA ASP A 349 7.91 0.09 -17.71
C ASP A 349 8.87 -0.77 -18.53
N ALA A 350 9.82 -0.16 -19.24
CA ALA A 350 10.87 -0.88 -19.97
C ALA A 350 11.82 -1.56 -18.98
N ARG A 351 12.28 -0.82 -17.97
CA ARG A 351 13.09 -1.36 -16.88
C ARG A 351 12.32 -2.41 -16.08
N MET A 352 11.05 -2.16 -15.75
CA MET A 352 10.20 -3.17 -15.08
C MET A 352 10.10 -4.46 -15.90
N LYS A 353 9.91 -4.36 -17.22
CA LYS A 353 9.87 -5.51 -18.12
C LYS A 353 11.20 -6.26 -18.10
N MET A 354 12.32 -5.54 -18.23
CA MET A 354 13.67 -6.12 -18.17
C MET A 354 13.91 -6.86 -16.85
N VAL A 355 13.56 -6.26 -15.72
CA VAL A 355 13.74 -6.85 -14.40
C VAL A 355 12.95 -8.16 -14.25
N LEU A 356 11.70 -8.18 -14.72
CA LEU A 356 10.87 -9.39 -14.69
C LEU A 356 11.35 -10.48 -15.64
N THR A 357 11.96 -10.11 -16.78
CA THR A 357 12.53 -11.07 -17.73
C THR A 357 13.87 -11.62 -17.24
N THR A 358 14.76 -10.76 -16.76
CA THR A 358 16.11 -11.12 -16.31
C THR A 358 16.14 -11.61 -14.86
N ARG A 359 15.02 -11.50 -14.15
CA ARG A 359 14.88 -11.90 -12.74
C ARG A 359 15.89 -11.20 -11.83
N THR A 360 16.09 -9.89 -12.04
CA THR A 360 17.13 -9.10 -11.33
C THR A 360 17.06 -9.25 -9.81
N HIS A 361 15.85 -9.38 -9.25
CA HIS A 361 15.63 -9.50 -7.81
C HIS A 361 15.54 -10.95 -7.30
N ALA A 362 15.83 -11.96 -8.12
CA ALA A 362 15.65 -13.38 -7.75
C ALA A 362 16.43 -13.83 -6.51
N ALA A 363 17.61 -13.27 -6.27
CA ALA A 363 18.38 -13.58 -5.06
C ALA A 363 17.61 -13.15 -3.79
N THR A 364 17.10 -11.92 -3.79
CA THR A 364 16.28 -11.37 -2.70
C THR A 364 14.96 -12.13 -2.55
N VAL A 365 14.29 -12.47 -3.65
CA VAL A 365 13.06 -13.29 -3.63
C VAL A 365 13.32 -14.65 -2.98
N ARG A 366 14.41 -15.33 -3.35
CA ARG A 366 14.82 -16.60 -2.72
C ARG A 366 15.14 -16.43 -1.24
N ALA A 367 15.82 -15.35 -0.86
CA ALA A 367 16.11 -15.04 0.53
C ALA A 367 14.82 -14.84 1.35
N ILE A 368 13.81 -14.13 0.81
CA ILE A 368 12.49 -13.98 1.44
C ILE A 368 11.80 -15.34 1.57
N ALA A 369 11.76 -16.15 0.49
CA ALA A 369 11.11 -17.46 0.51
C ALA A 369 11.74 -18.40 1.56
N ASN A 370 13.07 -18.43 1.62
CA ASN A 370 13.83 -19.19 2.61
C ASN A 370 13.58 -18.67 4.02
N PHE A 371 13.58 -17.35 4.20
CA PHE A 371 13.26 -16.71 5.48
C PHE A 371 11.88 -17.15 5.97
N THR A 372 10.84 -17.04 5.14
CA THR A 372 9.49 -17.46 5.53
C THR A 372 9.36 -18.96 5.78
N THR A 373 10.09 -19.79 5.02
CA THR A 373 10.11 -21.24 5.22
C THR A 373 10.77 -21.61 6.55
N ASN A 374 11.89 -20.97 6.89
CA ASN A 374 12.59 -21.20 8.15
C ASN A 374 11.79 -20.78 9.38
N LEU A 375 10.82 -19.87 9.21
CA LEU A 375 9.89 -19.50 10.27
C LEU A 375 8.74 -20.51 10.46
N GLY A 376 8.62 -21.52 9.58
CA GLY A 376 7.55 -22.52 9.66
C GLY A 376 6.17 -22.00 9.26
N PHE A 377 6.13 -20.88 8.53
CA PHE A 377 4.89 -20.17 8.24
C PHE A 377 4.12 -20.74 7.05
N LYS A 378 2.79 -20.73 7.16
CA LYS A 378 1.89 -21.12 6.07
C LYS A 378 1.83 -20.01 5.02
N LYS A 379 1.79 -20.39 3.75
CA LYS A 379 1.95 -19.48 2.60
C LYS A 379 0.73 -18.61 2.30
N ASP A 380 -0.40 -18.92 2.90
CA ASP A 380 -1.70 -18.26 2.71
C ASP A 380 -2.07 -17.34 3.88
N GLU A 381 -1.21 -17.26 4.88
CA GLU A 381 -1.45 -16.50 6.11
C GLU A 381 -0.54 -15.27 6.16
N ALA A 382 -1.15 -14.10 6.36
CA ALA A 382 -0.39 -12.90 6.66
C ALA A 382 0.06 -12.95 8.12
N ILE A 383 1.33 -12.63 8.36
CA ILE A 383 1.94 -12.78 9.68
C ILE A 383 2.51 -11.46 10.15
N VAL A 384 2.26 -11.15 11.41
CA VAL A 384 2.72 -9.94 12.08
C VAL A 384 3.70 -10.34 13.18
N ILE A 385 4.92 -9.85 13.14
CA ILE A 385 5.92 -10.06 14.19
C ILE A 385 6.15 -8.74 14.90
N ILE A 386 6.10 -8.75 16.24
CA ILE A 386 6.31 -7.59 17.11
C ILE A 386 7.26 -8.01 18.21
N GLY A 387 8.45 -7.41 18.27
CA GLY A 387 9.49 -7.87 19.18
C GLY A 387 9.83 -9.33 18.93
N ASP A 388 9.73 -10.15 19.97
CA ASP A 388 9.93 -11.60 19.96
C ASP A 388 8.62 -12.39 19.74
N TRP A 389 7.49 -11.73 19.47
CA TRP A 389 6.22 -12.41 19.25
C TRP A 389 5.84 -12.45 17.78
N ALA A 390 5.25 -13.56 17.37
CA ALA A 390 4.65 -13.72 16.05
C ALA A 390 3.15 -14.02 16.17
N TYR A 391 2.38 -13.37 15.31
CA TYR A 391 0.93 -13.42 15.28
C TYR A 391 0.47 -13.81 13.88
N GLY A 392 -0.27 -14.90 13.81
CA GLY A 392 -1.03 -15.27 12.63
C GLY A 392 -2.23 -14.34 12.41
N GLU A 393 -2.88 -14.52 11.27
CA GLU A 393 -4.01 -13.73 10.82
C GLU A 393 -5.22 -13.83 11.75
N LYS A 394 -5.50 -15.02 12.29
CA LYS A 394 -6.61 -15.27 13.23
C LYS A 394 -6.52 -14.40 14.48
N VAL A 395 -5.36 -13.80 14.74
CA VAL A 395 -5.07 -13.01 15.93
C VAL A 395 -5.37 -11.51 15.75
N THR A 396 -5.94 -11.09 14.61
CA THR A 396 -6.19 -9.65 14.36
C THR A 396 -6.97 -8.91 15.47
N PRO A 397 -7.98 -9.49 16.14
CA PRO A 397 -8.62 -8.81 17.28
C PRO A 397 -7.64 -8.50 18.42
N ARG A 398 -6.68 -9.39 18.67
CA ARG A 398 -5.64 -9.27 19.70
C ARG A 398 -4.38 -8.55 19.25
N LEU A 399 -4.22 -8.30 17.95
CA LEU A 399 -3.08 -7.53 17.44
C LEU A 399 -3.02 -6.15 18.10
N ARG A 400 -4.17 -5.57 18.41
CA ARG A 400 -4.26 -4.33 19.18
C ARG A 400 -3.72 -4.51 20.60
N GLU A 401 -4.20 -5.52 21.33
CA GLU A 401 -3.74 -5.81 22.70
C GLU A 401 -2.23 -6.10 22.72
N ALA A 402 -1.72 -6.84 21.74
CA ALA A 402 -0.29 -7.12 21.61
C ALA A 402 0.54 -5.85 21.38
N ILE A 403 0.09 -4.97 20.48
CA ILE A 403 0.76 -3.70 20.22
C ILE A 403 0.68 -2.79 21.45
N ASP A 404 -0.49 -2.69 22.07
CA ASP A 404 -0.68 -1.91 23.29
C ASP A 404 0.22 -2.46 24.41
N HIS A 405 0.28 -3.78 24.61
CA HIS A 405 1.20 -4.42 25.56
C HIS A 405 2.67 -4.06 25.28
N HIS A 406 3.13 -4.17 24.03
CA HIS A 406 4.50 -3.79 23.67
C HIS A 406 4.77 -2.30 23.81
N LEU A 407 3.78 -1.43 23.58
CA LEU A 407 3.93 0.01 23.78
C LEU A 407 4.12 0.36 25.26
N HIS A 408 3.48 -0.36 26.18
CA HIS A 408 3.59 -0.11 27.63
C HIS A 408 4.78 -0.82 28.28
N THR A 409 5.18 -2.00 27.77
CA THR A 409 6.29 -2.78 28.33
C THR A 409 7.65 -2.44 27.72
N SER A 410 7.69 -1.80 26.55
CA SER A 410 8.96 -1.40 25.96
C SER A 410 9.50 -0.19 26.73
N PRO A 411 10.64 -0.31 27.43
CA PRO A 411 11.21 0.79 28.17
C PRO A 411 11.48 1.93 27.19
N ALA A 412 10.96 3.12 27.50
CA ALA A 412 11.25 4.30 26.70
C ALA A 412 12.77 4.42 26.58
N LYS A 413 13.30 4.32 25.36
CA LYS A 413 14.73 4.57 25.16
C LYS A 413 14.99 6.02 25.60
N PRO A 414 15.94 6.27 26.51
CA PRO A 414 16.31 7.63 26.87
C PRO A 414 16.69 8.37 25.58
N LYS A 415 16.16 9.60 25.46
CA LYS A 415 16.26 10.43 24.25
C LYS A 415 17.67 10.86 23.93
#